data_AF-A0A8H4AX88-F1
#
_entry.id   AF-A0A8H4AX88-F1
#
_cell.length_a   1.000
_cell.length_b   1.000
_cell.length_c   1.000
_cell.angle_alpha   90.00
_cell.angle_beta   90.00
_cell.angle_gamma   90.00
#
_symmetry.space_group_name_H-M   'P 1'
#
loop_
_entity.id
_entity.type
_entity.pdbx_description
1 polymer ?
#
loop_
_entity_poly.entity_id
_entity_poly.type
_entity_poly.pdbx_seq_one_letter_code
_entity_poly.pdbx_strand_id
1 'polypeptide(L)'
;MVQSKNLFNNNWSFNNFYFEADFPLVELNFERKTIKLTTDIKIAIDNALNSERPFKELIKVFNTFGYLLSLKIILGQKLRRSCILQKELDLVDQQLEFEENYSSELDKLFILWKDQYGFDEEYLMSINGKVVRKNDIEKWLNEHLKQDLKLLRIIGQSELVPLYELFEEPVRGNIKSILGIDNLPKILMTGVVQMIKNVEYYNVDFPSHLESSNYHIFAKVTRSNKSSFDVIDKAVVKIRSSNRTGFLAIIEKFDEMNDLNAEHLQIMWVLIGFPDEINFYSPHTRELSILSIETQDVDIDKSSVLISAPEKLPEES
;
A
#
# COMPACT_ATOMS: atom_id res chain seq x y z
N MET A 1 13.35 -28.12 -12.80
CA MET A 1 14.04 -26.84 -12.55
C MET A 1 14.55 -26.88 -11.11
N VAL A 2 15.87 -26.93 -10.89
CA VAL A 2 16.42 -26.89 -9.52
C VAL A 2 16.77 -25.43 -9.20
N GLN A 3 16.18 -24.84 -8.16
CA GLN A 3 16.48 -23.46 -7.74
C GLN A 3 17.05 -23.43 -6.34
N SER A 4 18.06 -22.59 -6.13
CA SER A 4 18.45 -22.08 -4.80
C SER A 4 18.10 -20.60 -4.74
N LYS A 5 17.57 -20.13 -3.62
CA LYS A 5 17.23 -18.71 -3.39
C LYS A 5 17.69 -18.28 -2.01
N ASN A 6 18.39 -17.16 -1.95
CA ASN A 6 18.65 -16.43 -0.71
C ASN A 6 17.45 -15.55 -0.36
N LEU A 7 16.87 -15.74 0.82
CA LEU A 7 15.95 -14.80 1.45
C LEU A 7 16.70 -14.11 2.59
N PHE A 8 17.16 -12.88 2.33
CA PHE A 8 17.79 -12.04 3.34
C PHE A 8 16.78 -11.71 4.45
N ASN A 9 17.05 -12.16 5.67
CA ASN A 9 16.35 -11.71 6.87
C ASN A 9 17.39 -11.10 7.82
N ASN A 10 17.37 -9.78 7.93
CA ASN A 10 18.25 -9.03 8.82
C ASN A 10 17.85 -9.29 10.28
N ASN A 11 18.58 -10.19 10.95
CA ASN A 11 19.11 -9.98 12.32
C ASN A 11 19.78 -11.19 13.00
N TRP A 12 20.08 -12.28 12.30
CA TRP A 12 21.09 -13.26 12.76
C TRP A 12 21.93 -13.72 11.56
N SER A 13 23.25 -13.86 11.74
CA SER A 13 24.21 -14.31 10.72
C SER A 13 24.08 -15.81 10.43
N PHE A 14 22.88 -16.23 10.05
CA PHE A 14 22.56 -17.56 9.59
C PHE A 14 22.11 -17.45 8.14
N ASN A 15 22.96 -17.94 7.23
CA ASN A 15 22.53 -18.09 5.86
C ASN A 15 21.61 -19.33 5.81
N ASN A 16 20.37 -19.12 5.38
CA ASN A 16 19.43 -20.20 5.11
C ASN A 16 19.68 -20.68 3.69
N PHE A 17 20.10 -21.92 3.54
CA PHE A 17 20.36 -22.54 2.24
C PHE A 17 19.18 -23.43 1.87
N TYR A 18 18.79 -23.39 0.61
CA TYR A 18 17.65 -24.14 0.10
C TYR A 18 18.04 -24.92 -1.14
N PHE A 19 18.06 -26.25 -1.03
CA PHE A 19 17.95 -27.12 -2.19
C PHE A 19 16.47 -27.19 -2.56
N GLU A 20 16.11 -26.84 -3.79
CA GLU A 20 14.77 -27.13 -4.32
C GLU A 20 14.90 -27.80 -5.67
N ALA A 21 14.27 -28.97 -5.83
CA ALA A 21 14.12 -29.65 -7.10
C ALA A 21 12.64 -29.62 -7.51
N ASP A 22 12.36 -28.87 -8.58
CA ASP A 22 11.03 -28.74 -9.16
C ASP A 22 10.82 -29.68 -10.33
N PHE A 23 9.69 -30.37 -10.28
CA PHE A 23 9.16 -31.25 -11.30
C PHE A 23 7.85 -30.64 -11.81
N PRO A 24 7.92 -29.60 -12.67
CA PRO A 24 6.75 -28.95 -13.24
C PRO A 24 6.00 -29.91 -14.16
N LEU A 25 4.66 -29.86 -14.12
CA LEU A 25 3.80 -30.68 -14.97
C LEU A 25 2.77 -29.86 -15.73
N VAL A 26 2.16 -28.89 -15.06
CA VAL A 26 1.11 -28.05 -15.64
C VAL A 26 1.44 -26.60 -15.35
N GLU A 27 1.37 -25.78 -16.39
CA GLU A 27 1.44 -24.33 -16.26
C GLU A 27 0.03 -23.76 -16.46
N LEU A 28 -0.45 -23.03 -15.46
CA LEU A 28 -1.69 -22.28 -15.53
C LEU A 28 -1.36 -20.81 -15.77
N ASN A 29 -1.80 -20.29 -16.91
CA ASN A 29 -1.66 -18.90 -17.29
C ASN A 29 -3.03 -18.23 -17.30
N PHE A 30 -3.17 -17.15 -16.54
CA PHE A 30 -4.39 -16.38 -16.42
C PHE A 30 -4.21 -15.04 -17.11
N GLU A 31 -5.04 -14.79 -18.13
CA GLU A 31 -5.08 -13.46 -18.73
C GLU A 31 -5.80 -12.49 -17.79
N ARG A 32 -5.12 -11.42 -17.38
CA ARG A 32 -5.67 -10.37 -16.48
C ARG A 32 -7.08 -9.94 -16.85
N LYS A 33 -7.35 -9.75 -18.16
CA LYS A 33 -8.65 -9.28 -18.68
C LYS A 33 -9.80 -10.28 -18.47
N THR A 34 -9.49 -11.56 -18.26
CA THR A 34 -10.48 -12.63 -18.07
C THR A 34 -10.85 -12.83 -16.60
N ILE A 35 -10.02 -12.32 -15.67
CA ILE A 35 -10.20 -12.49 -14.24
C ILE A 35 -11.32 -11.56 -13.77
N LYS A 36 -12.33 -12.16 -13.11
CA LYS A 36 -13.44 -11.42 -12.53
C LYS A 36 -13.36 -11.46 -11.01
N LEU A 37 -13.33 -10.28 -10.41
CA LEU A 37 -13.44 -10.12 -8.96
C LEU A 37 -14.81 -10.59 -8.46
N THR A 38 -14.83 -11.28 -7.33
CA THR A 38 -16.05 -11.74 -6.68
C THR A 38 -16.87 -10.56 -6.16
N THR A 39 -18.15 -10.78 -5.87
CA THR A 39 -19.02 -9.74 -5.29
C THR A 39 -18.54 -9.32 -3.91
N ASP A 40 -18.04 -10.26 -3.11
CA ASP A 40 -17.62 -10.01 -1.72
C ASP A 40 -16.47 -9.00 -1.63
N ILE A 41 -15.43 -9.14 -2.46
CA ILE A 41 -14.32 -8.19 -2.46
C ILE A 41 -14.75 -6.82 -2.98
N LYS A 42 -15.68 -6.76 -3.93
CA LYS A 42 -16.21 -5.48 -4.44
C LYS A 42 -16.97 -4.73 -3.34
N ILE A 43 -17.83 -5.42 -2.58
CA ILE A 43 -18.54 -4.84 -1.44
C ILE A 43 -17.56 -4.39 -0.36
N ALA A 44 -16.56 -5.21 -0.05
CA ALA A 44 -15.56 -4.88 0.97
C ALA A 44 -14.73 -3.64 0.59
N ILE A 45 -14.33 -3.52 -0.68
CA ILE A 45 -13.66 -2.33 -1.20
C ILE A 45 -14.59 -1.11 -1.15
N ASP A 46 -15.83 -1.22 -1.60
CA ASP A 46 -16.77 -0.09 -1.57
C ASP A 46 -16.99 0.45 -0.14
N ASN A 47 -17.17 -0.45 0.82
CA ASN A 47 -17.26 -0.09 2.24
C ASN A 47 -15.98 0.57 2.75
N ALA A 48 -14.81 0.03 2.37
CA ALA A 48 -13.53 0.59 2.77
C ALA A 48 -13.30 1.98 2.18
N LEU A 49 -13.65 2.17 0.91
CA LEU A 49 -13.61 3.47 0.27
C LEU A 49 -14.54 4.44 1.00
N ASN A 50 -15.79 4.10 1.30
CA ASN A 50 -16.73 5.03 1.94
C ASN A 50 -16.45 5.33 3.43
N SER A 51 -15.45 4.71 4.05
CA SER A 51 -15.02 4.98 5.43
C SER A 51 -14.27 6.32 5.57
N GLU A 52 -14.35 6.98 6.73
CA GLU A 52 -13.49 8.14 7.06
C GLU A 52 -12.01 7.75 7.24
N ARG A 53 -11.74 6.47 7.50
CA ARG A 53 -10.39 5.90 7.67
C ARG A 53 -10.10 4.87 6.58
N PRO A 54 -10.14 5.28 5.30
CA PRO A 54 -10.20 4.33 4.21
C PRO A 54 -8.90 3.53 4.06
N PHE A 55 -7.75 4.10 4.42
CA PHE A 55 -6.47 3.39 4.40
C PHE A 55 -6.52 2.13 5.27
N LYS A 56 -6.87 2.25 6.55
CA LYS A 56 -6.97 1.09 7.45
C LYS A 56 -7.99 0.06 7.00
N GLU A 57 -9.14 0.50 6.50
CA GLU A 57 -10.15 -0.43 5.99
C GLU A 57 -9.65 -1.18 4.75
N LEU A 58 -8.96 -0.51 3.82
CA LEU A 58 -8.34 -1.18 2.67
C LEU A 58 -7.28 -2.20 3.11
N ILE A 59 -6.44 -1.88 4.10
CA ILE A 59 -5.48 -2.84 4.65
C ILE A 59 -6.18 -4.09 5.21
N LYS A 60 -7.33 -3.94 5.88
CA LYS A 60 -8.13 -5.11 6.33
C LYS A 60 -8.64 -5.94 5.16
N VAL A 61 -9.10 -5.30 4.07
CA VAL A 61 -9.53 -5.99 2.86
C VAL A 61 -8.36 -6.81 2.28
N PHE A 62 -7.19 -6.20 2.08
CA PHE A 62 -6.04 -6.94 1.52
C PHE A 62 -5.46 -8.01 2.45
N ASN A 63 -5.54 -7.84 3.77
CA ASN A 63 -5.23 -8.92 4.71
C ASN A 63 -6.18 -10.12 4.58
N THR A 64 -7.43 -9.88 4.16
CA THR A 64 -8.43 -10.94 3.99
C THR A 64 -8.34 -11.63 2.64
N PHE A 65 -8.23 -10.85 1.55
CA PHE A 65 -8.27 -11.36 0.19
C PHE A 65 -6.89 -11.58 -0.46
N GLY A 66 -5.82 -11.11 0.19
CA GLY A 66 -4.47 -11.09 -0.35
C GLY A 66 -4.09 -9.76 -0.99
N TYR A 67 -2.78 -9.52 -1.08
CA TYR A 67 -2.22 -8.30 -1.67
C TYR A 67 -1.90 -8.46 -3.16
N LEU A 68 -1.50 -9.67 -3.56
CA LEU A 68 -1.00 -9.99 -4.89
C LEU A 68 -1.75 -11.21 -5.45
N LEU A 69 -1.97 -11.19 -6.76
CA LEU A 69 -2.48 -12.32 -7.52
C LEU A 69 -1.40 -12.79 -8.52
N SER A 70 -1.14 -14.09 -8.54
CA SER A 70 -0.24 -14.71 -9.52
C SER A 70 -0.99 -14.97 -10.82
N LEU A 71 -0.53 -14.41 -11.93
CA LEU A 71 -1.10 -14.70 -13.25
C LEU A 71 -0.52 -15.96 -13.88
N LYS A 72 0.67 -16.39 -13.42
CA LYS A 72 1.29 -17.64 -13.83
C LYS A 72 1.51 -18.54 -12.62
N ILE A 73 0.93 -19.73 -12.65
CA ILE A 73 1.03 -20.72 -11.56
C ILE A 73 1.56 -22.02 -12.16
N ILE A 74 2.66 -22.51 -11.61
CA ILE A 74 3.24 -23.80 -12.00
C ILE A 74 2.78 -24.83 -10.99
N LEU A 75 2.10 -25.85 -11.50
CA LEU A 75 1.64 -27.01 -10.77
C LEU A 75 2.55 -28.22 -11.05
N GLY A 76 2.92 -28.93 -10.00
CA GLY A 76 3.77 -30.10 -10.11
C GLY A 76 4.15 -30.67 -8.75
N GLN A 77 5.35 -31.22 -8.69
CA GLN A 77 5.96 -31.75 -7.48
C GLN A 77 7.25 -30.98 -7.16
N LYS A 78 7.52 -30.77 -5.87
CA LYS A 78 8.73 -30.10 -5.40
C LYS A 78 9.28 -30.88 -4.22
N LEU A 79 10.59 -31.15 -4.29
CA LEU A 79 11.37 -31.67 -3.19
C LEU A 79 12.32 -30.58 -2.73
N ARG A 80 12.42 -30.36 -1.43
CA ARG A 80 13.26 -29.32 -0.86
C ARG A 80 14.01 -29.76 0.38
N ARG A 81 15.14 -29.11 0.62
CA ARG A 81 15.91 -29.24 1.85
C ARG A 81 16.41 -27.87 2.25
N SER A 82 16.10 -27.45 3.46
CA SER A 82 16.68 -26.25 4.06
C SER A 82 17.75 -26.63 5.07
N CYS A 83 18.86 -25.91 5.10
CA CYS A 83 19.83 -25.98 6.20
C CYS A 83 20.27 -24.57 6.62
N ILE A 84 20.82 -24.49 7.83
CA ILE A 84 21.45 -23.30 8.36
C ILE A 84 22.95 -23.59 8.39
N LEU A 85 23.75 -22.86 7.61
CA LEU A 85 25.20 -22.92 7.75
C LEU A 85 25.69 -21.76 8.61
N GLN A 86 26.68 -22.07 9.46
CA GLN A 86 27.35 -21.10 10.33
C GLN A 86 28.47 -20.34 9.61
N LYS A 87 28.72 -20.61 8.33
CA LYS A 87 29.82 -20.03 7.57
C LYS A 87 29.28 -19.26 6.36
N GLU A 88 29.81 -18.06 6.16
CA GLU A 88 29.65 -17.31 4.92
C GLU A 88 30.32 -18.08 3.77
N LEU A 89 29.55 -18.36 2.73
CA LEU A 89 30.00 -19.02 1.51
C LEU A 89 29.78 -18.04 0.37
N ASP A 90 30.76 -17.90 -0.52
CA ASP A 90 30.59 -17.26 -1.82
C ASP A 90 29.73 -18.20 -2.67
N LEU A 91 28.41 -17.97 -2.65
CA LEU A 91 27.44 -18.80 -3.33
C LEU A 91 27.21 -18.30 -4.75
N VAL A 92 27.18 -19.24 -5.68
CA VAL A 92 26.67 -19.03 -7.03
C VAL A 92 25.27 -19.63 -7.07
N ASP A 93 24.27 -18.84 -7.40
CA ASP A 93 22.94 -19.36 -7.76
C ASP A 93 23.10 -20.26 -8.99
N GLN A 94 23.05 -21.56 -8.78
CA GLN A 94 23.09 -22.55 -9.85
C GLN A 94 21.67 -23.00 -10.17
N GLN A 95 21.19 -22.67 -11.37
CA GLN A 95 19.97 -23.22 -11.94
C GLN A 95 20.35 -24.22 -13.03
N LEU A 96 19.84 -25.45 -12.91
CA LEU A 96 20.00 -26.49 -13.91
C LEU A 96 18.62 -27.02 -14.32
N GLU A 97 18.47 -27.21 -15.64
CA GLU A 97 17.32 -27.83 -16.26
C GLU A 97 17.75 -29.14 -16.93
N PHE A 98 16.96 -30.19 -16.73
CA PHE A 98 17.22 -31.52 -17.27
C PHE A 98 15.94 -32.02 -17.92
N GLU A 99 16.02 -32.43 -19.20
CA GLU A 99 14.85 -32.88 -19.97
C GLU A 99 14.64 -34.41 -19.87
N GLU A 100 15.70 -35.22 -19.69
CA GLU A 100 15.62 -36.68 -19.57
C GLU A 100 16.75 -37.26 -18.68
N ASN A 101 16.51 -38.45 -18.11
CA ASN A 101 17.47 -39.24 -17.30
C ASN A 101 17.99 -38.59 -15.99
N TYR A 102 17.20 -37.73 -15.35
CA TYR A 102 17.53 -36.91 -14.17
C TYR A 102 18.21 -37.61 -12.97
N SER A 103 18.21 -38.93 -12.88
CA SER A 103 18.81 -39.70 -11.78
C SER A 103 20.31 -39.43 -11.64
N SER A 104 21.03 -39.48 -12.77
CA SER A 104 22.50 -39.33 -12.78
C SER A 104 22.93 -37.88 -12.51
N GLU A 105 22.08 -36.93 -12.88
CA GLU A 105 22.26 -35.49 -12.72
C GLU A 105 21.92 -35.05 -11.30
N LEU A 106 20.87 -35.62 -10.70
CA LEU A 106 20.56 -35.44 -9.28
C LEU A 106 21.71 -35.96 -8.42
N ASP A 107 22.29 -37.12 -8.74
CA ASP A 107 23.45 -37.65 -8.03
C ASP A 107 24.65 -36.70 -8.07
N LYS A 108 24.96 -36.14 -9.25
CA LYS A 108 26.04 -35.14 -9.40
C LYS A 108 25.78 -33.89 -8.58
N LEU A 109 24.52 -33.41 -8.57
CA LEU A 109 24.12 -32.24 -7.79
C LEU A 109 24.25 -32.47 -6.30
N PHE A 110 23.80 -33.63 -5.83
CA PHE A 110 23.93 -34.02 -4.43
C PHE A 110 25.40 -34.06 -4.00
N ILE A 111 26.27 -34.70 -4.80
CA ILE A 111 27.72 -34.74 -4.53
C ILE A 111 28.32 -33.34 -4.48
N LEU A 112 28.01 -32.49 -5.47
CA LEU A 112 28.48 -31.11 -5.49
C LEU A 112 28.05 -30.35 -4.23
N TRP A 113 26.82 -30.55 -3.78
CA TRP A 113 26.28 -29.89 -2.59
C TRP A 113 26.91 -30.38 -1.29
N LYS A 114 27.17 -31.69 -1.19
CA LYS A 114 27.89 -32.24 -0.05
C LYS A 114 29.33 -31.75 0.00
N ASP A 115 30.03 -31.81 -1.12
CA ASP A 115 31.44 -31.45 -1.18
C ASP A 115 31.66 -29.95 -0.96
N GLN A 116 30.78 -29.12 -1.53
CA GLN A 116 30.92 -27.66 -1.45
C GLN A 116 30.33 -27.06 -0.17
N TYR A 117 29.26 -27.67 0.37
CA TYR A 117 28.47 -27.05 1.44
C TYR A 117 28.20 -27.97 2.65
N GLY A 118 28.68 -29.23 2.62
CA GLY A 118 28.56 -30.16 3.75
C GLY A 118 27.14 -30.69 4.00
N PHE A 119 26.28 -30.72 2.97
CA PHE A 119 24.91 -31.22 3.11
C PHE A 119 24.83 -32.72 3.31
N ASP A 120 23.92 -33.12 4.21
CA ASP A 120 23.41 -34.49 4.28
C ASP A 120 22.42 -34.72 3.12
N GLU A 121 22.87 -35.51 2.12
CA GLU A 121 22.15 -35.83 0.89
C GLU A 121 21.11 -36.94 1.05
N GLU A 122 20.97 -37.55 2.23
CA GLU A 122 20.23 -38.82 2.33
C GLU A 122 18.74 -38.67 2.04
N TYR A 123 18.19 -37.46 2.22
CA TYR A 123 16.77 -37.21 1.97
C TYR A 123 16.44 -35.77 1.62
N LEU A 124 15.33 -35.62 0.90
CA LEU A 124 14.62 -34.37 0.68
C LEU A 124 13.25 -34.43 1.35
N MET A 125 12.60 -33.27 1.47
CA MET A 125 11.23 -33.16 1.96
C MET A 125 10.31 -32.70 0.85
N SER A 126 9.17 -33.36 0.69
CA SER A 126 8.10 -32.84 -0.17
C SER A 126 7.47 -31.58 0.42
N ILE A 127 6.65 -30.87 -0.38
CA ILE A 127 5.86 -29.72 0.10
C ILE A 127 4.99 -30.08 1.33
N ASN A 128 4.52 -31.33 1.42
CA ASN A 128 3.67 -31.79 2.52
C ASN A 128 4.49 -32.28 3.75
N GLY A 129 5.82 -32.14 3.73
CA GLY A 129 6.70 -32.57 4.82
C GLY A 129 7.00 -34.06 4.82
N LYS A 130 6.67 -34.81 3.76
CA LYS A 130 7.07 -36.23 3.65
C LYS A 130 8.56 -36.31 3.34
N VAL A 131 9.28 -37.09 4.13
CA VAL A 131 10.68 -37.42 3.87
C VAL A 131 10.77 -38.38 2.68
N VAL A 132 11.60 -38.05 1.71
CA VAL A 132 11.89 -38.85 0.52
C VAL A 132 13.40 -39.08 0.49
N ARG A 133 13.82 -40.33 0.68
CA ARG A 133 15.24 -40.68 0.62
C ARG A 133 15.74 -40.55 -0.80
N LYS A 134 17.02 -40.24 -0.98
CA LYS A 134 17.69 -40.10 -2.28
C LYS A 134 17.36 -41.25 -3.25
N ASN A 135 17.52 -42.49 -2.79
CA ASN A 135 17.27 -43.69 -3.59
C ASN A 135 15.77 -43.94 -3.89
N ASP A 136 14.88 -43.28 -3.16
CA ASP A 136 13.42 -43.42 -3.31
C ASP A 136 12.82 -42.30 -4.17
N ILE A 137 13.61 -41.31 -4.64
CA ILE A 137 13.10 -40.16 -5.40
C ILE A 137 12.40 -40.60 -6.69
N GLU A 138 12.99 -41.49 -7.48
CA GLU A 138 12.36 -42.00 -8.72
C GLU A 138 11.04 -42.71 -8.44
N LYS A 139 11.01 -43.57 -7.41
CA LYS A 139 9.80 -44.27 -7.00
C LYS A 139 8.74 -43.26 -6.58
N TRP A 140 9.12 -42.28 -5.77
CA TRP A 140 8.23 -41.22 -5.31
C TRP A 140 7.68 -40.40 -6.48
N LEU A 141 8.51 -40.01 -7.45
CA LEU A 141 8.07 -39.30 -8.65
C LEU A 141 7.12 -40.15 -9.49
N ASN A 142 7.39 -41.43 -9.68
CA ASN A 142 6.49 -42.32 -10.42
C ASN A 142 5.11 -42.45 -9.73
N GLU A 143 5.08 -42.52 -8.39
CA GLU A 143 3.83 -42.53 -7.63
C GLU A 143 3.04 -41.22 -7.75
N HIS A 144 3.70 -40.06 -7.83
CA HIS A 144 3.06 -38.74 -7.73
C HIS A 144 2.88 -38.00 -9.06
N LEU A 145 3.62 -38.37 -10.12
CA LEU A 145 3.53 -37.75 -11.45
C LEU A 145 2.64 -38.56 -12.40
N LYS A 146 2.55 -39.90 -12.26
CA LYS A 146 1.87 -40.76 -13.24
C LYS A 146 0.43 -41.13 -12.90
N GLN A 147 0.01 -41.02 -11.64
CA GLN A 147 -1.22 -41.69 -11.19
C GLN A 147 -2.41 -40.77 -10.92
N ASP A 148 -2.22 -39.48 -10.58
CA ASP A 148 -3.36 -38.60 -10.29
C ASP A 148 -3.02 -37.10 -10.38
N LEU A 149 -3.68 -36.38 -11.29
CA LEU A 149 -3.62 -34.90 -11.38
C LEU A 149 -4.11 -34.23 -10.09
N LYS A 150 -4.87 -34.92 -9.22
CA LYS A 150 -5.33 -34.40 -7.93
C LYS A 150 -4.20 -34.19 -6.91
N LEU A 151 -3.01 -34.73 -7.15
CA LEU A 151 -1.85 -34.56 -6.24
C LEU A 151 -0.97 -33.36 -6.60
N LEU A 152 -1.26 -32.64 -7.69
CA LEU A 152 -0.49 -31.48 -8.10
C LEU A 152 -0.57 -30.36 -7.08
N ARG A 153 0.57 -29.73 -6.82
CA ARG A 153 0.70 -28.60 -5.90
C ARG A 153 1.30 -27.41 -6.60
N ILE A 154 1.04 -26.21 -6.08
CA ILE A 154 1.70 -25.00 -6.54
C ILE A 154 3.17 -25.08 -6.14
N ILE A 155 4.05 -25.21 -7.13
CA ILE A 155 5.51 -25.26 -6.95
C ILE A 155 6.20 -23.96 -7.38
N GLY A 156 5.52 -23.16 -8.23
CA GLY A 156 6.00 -21.86 -8.69
C GLY A 156 4.85 -20.88 -8.89
N GLN A 157 5.15 -19.60 -8.65
CA GLN A 157 4.26 -18.47 -8.88
C GLN A 157 5.09 -17.34 -9.48
N SER A 158 4.60 -16.74 -10.55
CA SER A 158 5.23 -15.59 -11.21
C SER A 158 4.15 -14.67 -11.80
N GLU A 159 4.60 -13.52 -12.34
CA GLU A 159 3.70 -12.50 -12.88
C GLU A 159 2.70 -12.02 -11.81
N LEU A 160 3.25 -11.60 -10.67
CA LEU A 160 2.47 -11.09 -9.55
C LEU A 160 1.90 -9.71 -9.90
N VAL A 161 0.58 -9.58 -9.79
CA VAL A 161 -0.14 -8.33 -10.01
C VAL A 161 -0.81 -7.91 -8.70
N PRO A 162 -0.70 -6.64 -8.28
CA PRO A 162 -1.43 -6.15 -7.12
C PRO A 162 -2.94 -6.35 -7.27
N LEU A 163 -3.62 -6.81 -6.22
CA LEU A 163 -5.04 -7.13 -6.31
C LEU A 163 -5.89 -5.91 -6.73
N TYR A 164 -5.52 -4.71 -6.28
CA TYR A 164 -6.20 -3.46 -6.64
C TYR A 164 -6.11 -3.13 -8.14
N GLU A 165 -5.12 -3.66 -8.87
CA GLU A 165 -4.97 -3.44 -10.31
C GLU A 165 -6.09 -4.12 -11.11
N LEU A 166 -6.77 -5.12 -10.54
CA LEU A 166 -7.88 -5.81 -11.19
C LEU A 166 -9.20 -5.01 -11.17
N PHE A 167 -9.25 -3.90 -10.44
CA PHE A 167 -10.40 -2.99 -10.44
C PHE A 167 -10.32 -2.06 -11.65
N GLU A 168 -11.49 -1.66 -12.15
CA GLU A 168 -11.59 -0.65 -13.21
C GLU A 168 -11.55 0.77 -12.62
N GLU A 169 -11.33 1.76 -13.49
CA GLU A 169 -11.52 3.16 -13.09
C GLU A 169 -13.01 3.46 -12.86
N PRO A 170 -13.37 4.35 -11.91
CA PRO A 170 -12.47 5.16 -11.07
C PRO A 170 -12.00 4.47 -9.77
N VAL A 171 -12.48 3.26 -9.47
CA VAL A 171 -12.23 2.56 -8.20
C VAL A 171 -10.73 2.31 -7.99
N ARG A 172 -10.03 1.86 -9.04
CA ARG A 172 -8.58 1.64 -8.99
C ARG A 172 -7.80 2.93 -8.68
N GLY A 173 -8.14 4.05 -9.32
CA GLY A 173 -7.56 5.36 -9.01
C GLY A 173 -7.79 5.78 -7.56
N ASN A 174 -9.00 5.58 -7.04
CA ASN A 174 -9.32 5.89 -5.64
C ASN A 174 -8.49 5.05 -4.66
N ILE A 175 -8.35 3.75 -4.92
CA ILE A 175 -7.49 2.88 -4.08
C ILE A 175 -6.04 3.38 -4.11
N LYS A 176 -5.48 3.70 -5.29
CA LYS A 176 -4.10 4.23 -5.41
C LYS A 176 -3.90 5.51 -4.61
N SER A 177 -4.85 6.44 -4.71
CA SER A 177 -4.85 7.71 -4.00
C SER A 177 -4.86 7.53 -2.48
N ILE A 178 -5.68 6.61 -1.96
CA ILE A 178 -5.75 6.31 -0.52
C ILE A 178 -4.50 5.56 -0.01
N LEU A 179 -3.93 4.67 -0.83
CA LEU A 179 -2.73 3.92 -0.47
C LEU A 179 -1.43 4.73 -0.63
N GLY A 180 -1.50 6.01 -1.05
CA GLY A 180 -0.32 6.85 -1.25
C GLY A 180 0.56 6.42 -2.43
N ILE A 181 0.06 5.59 -3.35
CA ILE A 181 0.86 5.03 -4.46
C ILE A 181 1.26 6.10 -5.48
N ASP A 182 0.42 7.13 -5.63
CA ASP A 182 0.74 8.30 -6.46
C ASP A 182 1.72 9.27 -5.77
N ASN A 183 2.01 9.06 -4.48
CA ASN A 183 2.87 9.91 -3.66
C ASN A 183 2.48 11.39 -3.72
N LEU A 184 1.18 11.67 -3.82
CA LEU A 184 0.65 13.04 -3.83
C LEU A 184 -0.15 13.31 -2.55
N PRO A 185 0.07 14.46 -1.90
CA PRO A 185 -0.78 14.88 -0.80
C PRO A 185 -2.20 15.16 -1.29
N LYS A 186 -3.17 14.99 -0.40
CA LYS A 186 -4.61 15.15 -0.68
C LYS A 186 -5.23 16.14 0.30
N ILE A 187 -6.36 16.73 -0.08
CA ILE A 187 -7.21 17.47 0.86
C ILE A 187 -7.96 16.42 1.69
N LEU A 188 -7.52 16.21 2.93
CA LEU A 188 -8.03 15.12 3.78
C LEU A 188 -9.28 15.53 4.54
N MET A 189 -9.37 16.82 4.89
CA MET A 189 -10.43 17.38 5.72
C MET A 189 -10.59 18.86 5.38
N THR A 190 -11.81 19.36 5.47
CA THR A 190 -12.12 20.78 5.38
C THR A 190 -13.06 21.16 6.52
N GLY A 191 -13.11 22.44 6.83
CA GLY A 191 -14.06 22.93 7.82
C GLY A 191 -14.17 24.43 7.84
N VAL A 192 -15.12 24.90 8.65
CA VAL A 192 -15.44 26.31 8.83
C VAL A 192 -15.62 26.58 10.31
N VAL A 193 -15.07 27.69 10.79
CA VAL A 193 -15.23 28.16 12.17
C VAL A 193 -15.77 29.58 12.15
N GLN A 194 -16.89 29.81 12.82
CA GLN A 194 -17.48 31.14 12.94
C GLN A 194 -16.57 32.04 13.79
N MET A 195 -16.31 33.25 13.30
CA MET A 195 -15.50 34.22 14.05
C MET A 195 -16.31 34.86 15.17
N ILE A 196 -15.62 35.15 16.27
CA ILE A 196 -16.17 35.85 17.43
C ILE A 196 -15.57 37.26 17.45
N LYS A 197 -16.42 38.25 17.71
CA LYS A 197 -15.98 39.65 17.78
C LYS A 197 -14.87 39.83 18.83
N ASN A 198 -13.84 40.61 18.47
CA ASN A 198 -12.69 40.94 19.31
C ASN A 198 -11.85 39.71 19.75
N VAL A 199 -11.90 38.60 19.02
CA VAL A 199 -11.06 37.43 19.25
C VAL A 199 -10.11 37.25 18.08
N GLU A 200 -8.80 37.27 18.38
CA GLU A 200 -7.72 37.08 17.41
C GLU A 200 -7.25 35.62 17.31
N TYR A 201 -7.50 34.83 18.36
CA TYR A 201 -7.01 33.46 18.53
C TYR A 201 -8.16 32.46 18.46
N TYR A 202 -8.05 31.48 17.58
CA TYR A 202 -9.09 30.47 17.36
C TYR A 202 -8.52 29.08 17.54
N ASN A 203 -9.02 28.36 18.54
CA ASN A 203 -8.81 26.93 18.65
C ASN A 203 -9.83 26.22 17.76
N VAL A 204 -9.36 25.35 16.90
CA VAL A 204 -10.17 24.58 15.97
C VAL A 204 -9.93 23.11 16.26
N ASP A 205 -10.98 22.43 16.73
CA ASP A 205 -10.95 21.01 16.97
C ASP A 205 -11.34 20.24 15.71
N PHE A 206 -10.64 19.14 15.45
CA PHE A 206 -11.02 18.21 14.41
C PHE A 206 -12.19 17.34 14.88
N PRO A 207 -13.10 16.95 13.97
CA PRO A 207 -14.18 16.03 14.30
C PRO A 207 -13.66 14.63 14.69
N SER A 208 -12.45 14.28 14.25
CA SER A 208 -11.84 12.97 14.45
C SER A 208 -10.37 13.11 14.87
N HIS A 209 -9.96 12.26 15.82
CA HIS A 209 -8.55 12.16 16.23
C HIS A 209 -7.72 11.49 15.13
N LEU A 210 -6.65 12.17 14.71
CA LEU A 210 -5.76 11.75 13.62
C LEU A 210 -4.62 10.84 14.12
N GLU A 211 -3.98 10.09 13.22
CA GLU A 211 -2.87 9.20 13.59
C GLU A 211 -1.49 9.83 13.56
N SER A 212 -1.37 10.94 12.85
CA SER A 212 -0.14 11.71 12.74
C SER A 212 -0.49 13.20 12.70
N SER A 213 0.49 14.02 13.08
CA SER A 213 0.44 15.48 12.90
C SER A 213 1.24 15.94 11.67
N ASN A 214 1.67 15.02 10.81
CA ASN A 214 2.43 15.32 9.59
C ASN A 214 1.52 15.81 8.45
N TYR A 215 0.89 16.96 8.65
CA TYR A 215 0.00 17.59 7.68
C TYR A 215 0.22 19.10 7.66
N HIS A 216 -0.33 19.74 6.63
CA HIS A 216 -0.37 21.19 6.50
C HIS A 216 -1.81 21.69 6.60
N ILE A 217 -2.01 22.84 7.23
CA ILE A 217 -3.30 23.51 7.28
C ILE A 217 -3.18 24.84 6.55
N PHE A 218 -4.14 25.10 5.66
CA PHE A 218 -4.32 26.39 5.04
C PHE A 218 -5.68 26.93 5.46
N ALA A 219 -5.74 28.21 5.80
CA ALA A 219 -6.96 28.84 6.28
C ALA A 219 -7.08 30.26 5.72
N LYS A 220 -8.33 30.71 5.55
CA LYS A 220 -8.62 32.07 5.08
C LYS A 220 -9.85 32.61 5.78
N VAL A 221 -9.86 33.92 6.02
CA VAL A 221 -11.05 34.62 6.49
C VAL A 221 -11.97 34.84 5.31
N THR A 222 -13.21 34.40 5.46
CA THR A 222 -14.26 34.56 4.48
C THR A 222 -15.44 35.26 5.14
N ARG A 223 -16.25 35.90 4.31
CA ARG A 223 -17.55 36.45 4.71
C ARG A 223 -18.61 35.64 4.01
N SER A 224 -19.50 35.04 4.80
CA SER A 224 -20.68 34.35 4.28
C SER A 224 -21.94 35.06 4.75
N ASN A 225 -22.81 35.41 3.80
CA ASN A 225 -24.20 35.78 4.07
C ASN A 225 -25.12 34.92 3.19
N LYS A 226 -26.43 35.05 3.34
CA LYS A 226 -27.43 34.23 2.61
C LYS A 226 -27.33 34.27 1.08
N SER A 227 -26.57 35.22 0.51
CA SER A 227 -26.53 35.51 -0.94
C SER A 227 -25.13 35.73 -1.52
N SER A 228 -24.08 35.88 -0.70
CA SER A 228 -22.72 36.12 -1.16
C SER A 228 -21.68 35.45 -0.28
N PHE A 229 -20.60 35.01 -0.92
CA PHE A 229 -19.40 34.49 -0.31
C PHE A 229 -18.23 35.31 -0.81
N ASP A 230 -17.60 36.05 0.10
CA ASP A 230 -16.49 36.95 -0.23
C ASP A 230 -15.25 36.57 0.57
N VAL A 231 -14.11 36.54 -0.08
CA VAL A 231 -12.83 36.26 0.55
C VAL A 231 -12.23 37.57 1.08
N ILE A 232 -11.80 37.59 2.34
CA ILE A 232 -11.26 38.81 2.97
C ILE A 232 -9.74 38.82 2.85
N ASP A 233 -9.22 39.43 1.78
CA ASP A 233 -7.78 39.44 1.48
C ASP A 233 -6.93 40.28 2.44
N LYS A 234 -7.54 41.21 3.20
CA LYS A 234 -6.82 42.06 4.15
C LYS A 234 -6.33 41.30 5.39
N ALA A 235 -7.00 40.19 5.72
CA ALA A 235 -6.70 39.40 6.90
C ALA A 235 -5.92 38.14 6.53
N VAL A 236 -4.87 37.88 7.29
CA VAL A 236 -4.03 36.70 7.11
C VAL A 236 -4.25 35.76 8.29
N VAL A 237 -4.59 34.51 8.01
CA VAL A 237 -4.69 33.48 9.05
C VAL A 237 -3.35 32.75 9.13
N LYS A 238 -2.71 32.79 10.30
CA LYS A 238 -1.50 32.02 10.60
C LYS A 238 -1.81 30.85 11.52
N ILE A 239 -1.30 29.68 11.16
CA ILE A 239 -1.39 28.49 12.01
C ILE A 239 -0.21 28.51 12.99
N ARG A 240 -0.50 28.73 14.28
CA ARG A 240 0.54 28.86 15.31
C ARG A 240 1.05 27.51 15.77
N SER A 241 0.14 26.55 15.92
CA SER A 241 0.43 25.19 16.36
C SER A 241 -0.67 24.25 15.91
N SER A 242 -0.32 23.00 15.68
CA SER A 242 -1.25 21.94 15.30
C SER A 242 -0.88 20.63 16.00
N ASN A 243 -1.87 19.77 16.22
CA ASN A 243 -1.69 18.45 16.80
C ASN A 243 -2.77 17.50 16.28
N ARG A 244 -2.76 16.24 16.72
CA ARG A 244 -3.67 15.19 16.23
C ARG A 244 -5.16 15.43 16.50
N THR A 245 -5.53 16.46 17.26
CA THR A 245 -6.92 16.80 17.60
C THR A 245 -7.36 18.16 17.09
N GLY A 246 -6.46 19.00 16.57
CA GLY A 246 -6.84 20.34 16.14
C GLY A 246 -5.66 21.27 15.87
N PHE A 247 -5.96 22.56 15.81
CA PHE A 247 -4.97 23.60 15.62
C PHE A 247 -5.37 24.93 16.27
N LEU A 248 -4.37 25.77 16.49
CA LEU A 248 -4.53 27.15 16.93
C LEU A 248 -4.20 28.09 15.77
N ALA A 249 -5.20 28.86 15.35
CA ALA A 249 -5.07 29.91 14.36
C ALA A 249 -4.98 31.30 15.01
N ILE A 250 -4.21 32.19 14.40
CA ILE A 250 -4.15 33.62 14.70
C ILE A 250 -4.57 34.39 13.46
N ILE A 251 -5.40 35.40 13.66
CA ILE A 251 -5.73 36.36 12.61
C ILE A 251 -4.82 37.57 12.74
N GLU A 252 -3.88 37.71 11.82
CA GLU A 252 -3.05 38.91 11.73
C GLU A 252 -3.82 40.05 11.08
N LYS A 253 -3.45 41.28 11.47
CA LYS A 253 -4.11 42.52 11.01
C LYS A 253 -5.61 42.51 11.28
N PHE A 254 -6.02 41.89 12.39
CA PHE A 254 -7.41 41.83 12.84
C PHE A 254 -8.05 43.22 12.92
N ASP A 255 -7.29 44.23 13.33
CA ASP A 255 -7.76 45.61 13.41
C ASP A 255 -8.24 46.20 12.06
N GLU A 256 -7.67 45.74 10.94
CA GLU A 256 -8.11 46.14 9.59
C GLU A 256 -9.50 45.59 9.23
N MET A 257 -10.06 44.71 10.08
CA MET A 257 -11.40 44.14 9.96
C MET A 257 -12.41 44.71 10.96
N ASN A 258 -12.04 45.69 11.80
CA ASN A 258 -12.92 46.25 12.83
C ASN A 258 -14.23 46.87 12.26
N ASP A 259 -14.20 47.31 11.01
CA ASP A 259 -15.36 47.86 10.30
C ASP A 259 -16.33 46.79 9.75
N LEU A 260 -15.95 45.51 9.84
CA LEU A 260 -16.73 44.39 9.30
C LEU A 260 -17.62 43.77 10.37
N ASN A 261 -18.86 43.43 10.01
CA ASN A 261 -19.73 42.71 10.94
C ASN A 261 -19.21 41.27 11.15
N ALA A 262 -18.71 41.00 12.36
CA ALA A 262 -18.18 39.69 12.76
C ALA A 262 -19.19 38.54 12.65
N GLU A 263 -20.50 38.83 12.70
CA GLU A 263 -21.56 37.81 12.55
C GLU A 263 -21.55 37.10 11.19
N HIS A 264 -20.93 37.72 10.17
CA HIS A 264 -20.81 37.13 8.84
C HIS A 264 -19.39 36.60 8.54
N LEU A 265 -18.45 36.75 9.48
CA LEU A 265 -17.06 36.36 9.25
C LEU A 265 -16.79 34.94 9.76
N GLN A 266 -16.06 34.17 8.95
CA GLN A 266 -15.74 32.79 9.20
C GLN A 266 -14.29 32.51 8.81
N ILE A 267 -13.68 31.52 9.46
CA ILE A 267 -12.39 30.95 9.07
C ILE A 267 -12.69 29.65 8.33
N MET A 268 -12.49 29.65 7.02
CA MET A 268 -12.53 28.43 6.23
C MET A 268 -11.12 27.83 6.18
N TRP A 269 -11.01 26.52 6.37
CA TRP A 269 -9.73 25.84 6.42
C TRP A 269 -9.75 24.50 5.69
N VAL A 270 -8.57 24.09 5.24
CA VAL A 270 -8.31 22.81 4.59
C VAL A 270 -7.08 22.16 5.24
N LEU A 271 -7.15 20.86 5.46
CA LEU A 271 -6.06 20.02 5.93
C LEU A 271 -5.54 19.18 4.78
N ILE A 272 -4.24 19.30 4.49
CA ILE A 272 -3.56 18.64 3.39
C ILE A 272 -2.51 17.69 3.95
N GLY A 273 -2.52 16.43 3.51
CA GLY A 273 -1.56 15.42 3.94
C GLY A 273 -1.68 14.12 3.15
N PHE A 274 -0.93 13.11 3.59
CA PHE A 274 -0.95 11.77 2.99
C PHE A 274 -1.96 10.88 3.74
N PRO A 275 -2.94 10.27 3.03
CA PRO A 275 -3.98 9.46 3.67
C PRO A 275 -3.43 8.27 4.50
N ASP A 276 -2.34 7.65 4.05
CA ASP A 276 -1.69 6.51 4.69
C ASP A 276 -0.91 6.88 5.96
N GLU A 277 -0.43 8.13 6.06
CA GLU A 277 0.22 8.64 7.28
C GLU A 277 -0.78 9.18 8.32
N ILE A 278 -1.77 9.95 7.86
CA ILE A 278 -2.74 10.61 8.74
C ILE A 278 -3.84 9.63 9.19
N ASN A 279 -4.08 8.60 8.39
CA ASN A 279 -5.18 7.65 8.51
C ASN A 279 -6.56 8.33 8.64
N PHE A 280 -6.76 9.38 7.86
CA PHE A 280 -8.04 10.05 7.69
C PHE A 280 -8.12 10.61 6.28
N TYR A 281 -9.23 10.38 5.59
CA TYR A 281 -9.49 11.00 4.29
C TYR A 281 -11.00 11.05 4.06
N SER A 282 -11.59 12.22 4.29
CA SER A 282 -13.03 12.45 4.21
C SER A 282 -13.60 12.06 2.84
N PRO A 283 -14.73 11.33 2.77
CA PRO A 283 -15.43 11.08 1.52
C PRO A 283 -15.74 12.35 0.71
N HIS A 284 -16.02 13.46 1.40
CA HIS A 284 -16.43 14.72 0.78
C HIS A 284 -15.30 15.49 0.08
N THR A 285 -14.03 15.15 0.35
CA THR A 285 -12.88 15.90 -0.16
C THR A 285 -12.10 15.14 -1.23
N ARG A 286 -12.46 13.89 -1.53
CA ARG A 286 -11.69 12.99 -2.40
C ARG A 286 -11.66 13.38 -3.87
N GLU A 287 -12.70 14.05 -4.32
CA GLU A 287 -12.77 14.55 -5.70
C GLU A 287 -12.03 15.89 -5.85
N LEU A 288 -11.60 16.51 -4.74
CA LEU A 288 -10.86 17.77 -4.76
C LEU A 288 -9.39 17.49 -5.09
N SER A 289 -8.92 18.07 -6.18
CA SER A 289 -7.52 18.00 -6.60
C SER A 289 -6.76 19.25 -6.15
N ILE A 290 -5.49 19.05 -5.78
CA ILE A 290 -4.55 20.15 -5.57
C ILE A 290 -3.94 20.46 -6.94
N LEU A 291 -4.28 21.62 -7.50
CA LEU A 291 -3.85 22.01 -8.86
C LEU A 291 -2.33 22.29 -8.94
N SER A 292 -1.73 22.80 -7.87
CA SER A 292 -0.28 22.93 -7.73
C SER A 292 0.11 23.08 -6.25
N ILE A 293 1.27 22.53 -5.89
CA ILE A 293 2.03 22.91 -4.69
C ILE A 293 3.27 23.62 -5.23
N GLU A 294 3.20 24.94 -5.37
CA GLU A 294 4.42 25.71 -5.59
C GLU A 294 5.22 25.70 -4.30
N THR A 295 6.15 24.75 -4.18
CA THR A 295 7.32 24.89 -3.30
C THR A 295 8.31 25.81 -4.00
N GLN A 296 7.95 27.08 -4.16
CA GLN A 296 8.97 28.08 -4.38
C GLN A 296 9.70 28.28 -3.04
N ASP A 297 11.03 28.13 -3.04
CA ASP A 297 11.86 28.97 -2.19
C ASP A 297 11.56 30.42 -2.62
N VAL A 298 10.52 31.01 -2.03
CA VAL A 298 10.04 32.34 -2.41
C VAL A 298 11.02 33.37 -1.85
N ASP A 299 11.83 33.95 -2.73
CA ASP A 299 12.29 35.32 -2.54
C ASP A 299 11.04 36.22 -2.58
N ILE A 300 10.72 36.84 -1.44
CA ILE A 300 9.45 37.49 -1.15
C ILE A 300 9.36 38.76 -1.97
N ASP A 301 8.84 38.70 -3.20
CA ASP A 301 8.45 39.93 -3.86
C ASP A 301 7.28 39.89 -4.87
N LYS A 302 6.53 38.78 -4.98
CA LYS A 302 5.14 38.72 -5.50
C LYS A 302 4.71 37.28 -5.75
N SER A 303 3.77 36.77 -4.95
CA SER A 303 2.77 35.81 -5.46
C SER A 303 1.58 35.71 -4.51
N SER A 304 0.39 35.67 -5.09
CA SER A 304 -0.89 35.40 -4.43
C SER A 304 -1.39 34.04 -4.90
N VAL A 305 -1.80 33.17 -3.98
CA VAL A 305 -2.35 31.84 -4.29
C VAL A 305 -3.85 31.96 -4.59
N LEU A 306 -4.30 31.35 -5.70
CA LEU A 306 -5.71 31.26 -6.08
C LEU A 306 -6.23 29.85 -5.74
N ILE A 307 -7.21 29.77 -4.82
CA ILE A 307 -7.92 28.53 -4.51
C ILE A 307 -9.33 28.67 -5.07
N SER A 308 -9.73 27.79 -5.99
CA SER A 308 -11.11 27.71 -6.48
C SER A 308 -11.88 26.64 -5.71
N ALA A 309 -12.93 27.04 -4.99
CA ALA A 309 -13.91 26.14 -4.39
C ALA A 309 -15.14 26.01 -5.31
N PRO A 310 -15.88 24.88 -5.26
CA PRO A 310 -17.14 24.74 -6.02
C PRO A 310 -18.19 25.75 -5.54
N GLU A 311 -18.99 26.28 -6.47
CA GLU A 311 -20.05 27.28 -6.20
C GLU A 311 -21.15 26.80 -5.24
N LYS A 312 -21.23 25.48 -4.98
CA LYS A 312 -22.21 24.88 -4.06
C LYS A 312 -21.50 23.94 -3.10
N LEU A 313 -21.49 24.30 -1.82
CA LEU A 313 -21.15 23.40 -0.73
C LEU A 313 -22.31 22.39 -0.53
N PRO A 314 -22.04 21.18 -0.02
CA PRO A 314 -23.11 20.27 0.39
C PRO A 314 -23.99 20.96 1.44
N GLU A 315 -25.30 20.99 1.22
CA GLU A 315 -26.25 21.36 2.26
C GLU A 315 -26.17 20.32 3.38
N GLU A 316 -26.23 20.79 4.63
CA GLU A 316 -25.94 20.05 5.86
C GLU A 316 -26.58 18.66 5.94
N SER A 317 -25.82 17.70 6.48
CA SER A 317 -26.30 16.40 6.99
C SER A 317 -26.19 16.37 8.50
#